data_AF-A0A3N7AR48-F1
#
_entry.id   AF-A0A3N7AR48-F1
#
_cell.length_a   1.000
_cell.length_b   1.000
_cell.length_c   1.000
_cell.angle_alpha   90.00
_cell.angle_beta   90.00
_cell.angle_gamma   90.00
#
_symmetry.space_group_name_H-M   'P 1'
#
loop_
_entity.id
_entity.type
_entity.pdbx_description
1 polymer ?
#
loop_
_entity_poly.entity_id
_entity_poly.type
_entity_poly.pdbx_seq_one_letter_code
_entity_poly.pdbx_strand_id
1 'polypeptide(L)'
;MALLEYKGYVISVTATEQTWGFSFGEWGGTYRVWHKENLAPIEGVIEGCETSAFEAEQRTLRIVKVAIDEATSKTSEQLVQSLSQLGERFAM
;
A
#
# COMPACT_ATOMS: atom_id res chain seq x y z
N MET A 1 -3.74 -10.26 6.67
CA MET A 1 -3.94 -10.35 5.20
C MET A 1 -5.36 -9.97 4.91
N ALA A 2 -5.57 -8.71 4.57
CA ALA A 2 -6.86 -8.19 4.12
C ALA A 2 -6.90 -8.23 2.58
N LEU A 3 -7.90 -8.90 2.01
CA LEU A 3 -8.23 -8.84 0.59
C LEU A 3 -9.50 -8.02 0.42
N LEU A 4 -9.45 -6.98 -0.41
CA LEU A 4 -10.56 -6.07 -0.63
C LEU A 4 -10.70 -5.71 -2.10
N GLU A 5 -11.92 -5.68 -2.61
CA GLU A 5 -12.20 -5.18 -3.95
C GLU A 5 -12.65 -3.72 -3.87
N TYR A 6 -12.05 -2.86 -4.70
CA TYR A 6 -12.33 -1.43 -4.72
C TYR A 6 -12.24 -0.88 -6.15
N LYS A 7 -13.34 -0.33 -6.66
CA LYS A 7 -13.42 0.29 -8.00
C LYS A 7 -12.86 -0.57 -9.16
N GLY A 8 -13.07 -1.89 -9.12
CA GLY A 8 -12.56 -2.81 -10.14
C GLY A 8 -11.12 -3.27 -9.93
N TYR A 9 -10.44 -2.75 -8.91
CA TYR A 9 -9.13 -3.23 -8.44
C TYR A 9 -9.31 -4.20 -7.27
N VAL A 10 -8.47 -5.22 -7.24
CA VAL A 10 -8.31 -6.11 -6.09
C VAL A 10 -7.08 -5.64 -5.33
N ILE A 11 -7.26 -5.39 -4.04
CA ILE A 11 -6.25 -4.92 -3.11
C ILE A 11 -5.96 -6.04 -2.12
N SER A 12 -4.70 -6.41 -1.98
CA SER A 12 -4.21 -7.28 -0.92
C SER A 12 -3.20 -6.52 -0.08
N VAL A 13 -3.43 -6.45 1.23
CA VAL A 13 -2.52 -5.80 2.18
C VAL A 13 -2.13 -6.79 3.26
N THR A 14 -0.85 -6.77 3.62
CA THR A 14 -0.29 -7.58 4.69
C THR A 14 0.63 -6.73 5.55
N ALA A 15 0.30 -6.63 6.85
CA ALA A 15 1.21 -6.03 7.82
C ALA A 15 2.53 -6.80 7.84
N THR A 16 3.64 -6.08 7.76
CA THR A 16 4.98 -6.64 7.74
C THR A 16 5.77 -5.97 8.85
N GLU A 17 6.27 -6.75 9.79
CA GLU A 17 7.17 -6.24 10.82
C GLU A 17 8.47 -5.83 10.14
N GLN A 18 8.83 -4.55 10.26
CA GLN A 18 10.07 -4.02 9.71
C GLN A 18 11.08 -3.93 10.84
N THR A 19 12.13 -4.73 10.76
CA THR A 19 13.24 -4.69 11.71
C THR A 19 14.32 -3.78 11.12
N TRP A 20 14.14 -2.46 11.22
CA TRP A 20 15.18 -1.49 10.88
C TRP A 20 15.87 -1.00 12.16
N GLY A 21 16.99 -1.64 12.50
CA GLY A 21 17.74 -1.34 13.72
C GLY A 21 17.20 -2.05 14.95
N PHE A 22 17.83 -1.80 16.11
CA PHE A 22 17.59 -2.47 17.39
C PHE A 22 16.19 -2.23 18.01
N SER A 23 15.26 -1.62 17.27
CA SER A 23 13.92 -1.27 17.71
C SER A 23 12.94 -2.37 17.31
N PHE A 24 12.48 -3.14 18.31
CA PHE A 24 11.33 -4.03 18.16
C PHE A 24 10.05 -3.19 18.21
N GLY A 25 9.18 -3.30 17.22
CA GLY A 25 7.86 -2.64 17.23
C GLY A 25 7.54 -1.77 16.02
N GLU A 26 8.40 -1.71 15.00
CA GLU A 26 8.08 -1.04 13.75
C GLU A 26 7.27 -1.95 12.82
N TRP A 27 6.06 -1.52 12.50
CA TRP A 27 5.16 -2.26 11.61
C TRP A 27 4.87 -1.44 10.37
N GLY A 28 5.23 -2.00 9.22
CA GLY A 28 4.88 -1.50 7.90
C GLY A 28 3.82 -2.36 7.23
N GLY A 29 3.61 -2.13 5.95
CA GLY A 29 2.65 -2.92 5.19
C GLY A 29 3.10 -3.16 3.76
N THR A 30 3.05 -4.42 3.35
CA THR A 30 3.20 -4.80 1.95
C THR A 30 1.83 -4.75 1.30
N TYR A 31 1.74 -4.15 0.11
CA TYR A 31 0.51 -4.11 -0.67
C TYR A 31 0.71 -4.71 -2.04
N ARG A 32 -0.37 -5.31 -2.56
CA ARG A 32 -0.51 -5.77 -3.93
C ARG A 32 -1.84 -5.29 -4.46
N VAL A 33 -1.82 -4.69 -5.64
CA VAL A 33 -3.02 -4.16 -6.30
C VAL A 33 -3.01 -4.62 -7.74
N TRP A 34 -4.10 -5.18 -8.21
CA TRP A 34 -4.26 -5.54 -9.62
C TRP A 34 -5.66 -5.19 -10.09
N HIS A 35 -5.80 -4.80 -11.34
CA HIS A 35 -7.12 -4.59 -11.93
C HIS A 35 -7.73 -5.94 -12.30
N LYS A 36 -9.04 -6.11 -12.17
CA LYS A 36 -9.70 -7.37 -12.58
C LYS A 36 -9.44 -7.74 -14.04
N GLU A 37 -9.32 -6.72 -14.89
CA GLU A 37 -9.08 -6.90 -16.32
C GLU A 37 -7.58 -6.85 -16.69
N ASN A 38 -6.72 -6.38 -15.78
CA ASN A 38 -5.28 -6.26 -16.02
C ASN A 38 -4.51 -7.14 -15.04
N LEU A 39 -4.01 -8.26 -15.57
CA LEU A 39 -3.37 -9.34 -14.81
C LEU A 39 -1.99 -8.98 -14.26
N ALA A 40 -1.47 -7.77 -14.50
CA ALA A 40 -0.19 -7.31 -13.96
C ALA A 40 -0.41 -6.71 -12.55
N PRO A 41 -0.02 -7.41 -11.47
CA PRO A 41 -0.09 -6.86 -10.13
C PRO A 41 0.99 -5.81 -9.91
N ILE A 42 0.59 -4.69 -9.33
CA ILE A 42 1.46 -3.66 -8.79
C ILE A 42 1.69 -4.01 -7.32
N GLU A 43 2.93 -4.28 -6.96
CA GLU A 43 3.32 -4.57 -5.60
C GLU A 43 4.29 -3.53 -5.06
N GLY A 44 4.17 -3.26 -3.77
CA GLY A 44 5.01 -2.27 -3.10
C GLY A 44 5.01 -2.48 -1.59
N VAL A 45 5.96 -1.83 -0.94
CA VAL A 45 6.12 -1.86 0.51
C VAL A 45 5.96 -0.43 1.02
N ILE A 46 5.17 -0.27 2.07
CA ILE A 46 5.06 0.96 2.84
C ILE A 46 5.90 0.78 4.09
N GLU A 47 6.84 1.70 4.29
CA GLU A 47 7.70 1.73 5.46
C GLU A 47 6.87 1.79 6.74
N GLY A 48 7.39 1.07 7.74
CA GLY A 48 6.78 0.97 9.03
C GLY A 48 7.06 2.19 9.88
N CYS A 49 6.22 2.36 10.89
CA CYS A 49 6.45 3.30 11.97
C CYS A 49 6.21 2.54 13.29
N GLU A 50 6.47 3.15 14.43
CA GLU A 50 6.18 2.58 15.76
C GLU A 50 4.65 2.47 15.97
N THR A 51 4.03 1.49 15.32
CA THR A 51 2.58 1.24 15.33
C THR A 51 2.31 -0.24 15.53
N SER A 52 1.07 -0.59 15.85
CA SER A 52 0.67 -2.00 15.87
C SER A 52 0.52 -2.57 14.44
N ALA A 53 0.64 -3.90 14.28
CA ALA A 53 0.41 -4.60 13.01
C ALA A 53 -0.95 -4.26 12.38
N PHE A 54 -1.98 -4.11 13.22
CA PHE A 54 -3.33 -3.75 12.77
C PHE A 54 -3.38 -2.33 12.20
N GLU A 55 -2.75 -1.37 12.88
CA GLU A 55 -2.69 0.02 12.40
C GLU A 55 -1.87 0.13 11.11
N ALA A 56 -0.79 -0.63 10.99
CA ALA A 56 0.00 -0.69 9.77
C ALA A 56 -0.80 -1.25 8.58
N GLU A 57 -1.61 -2.31 8.79
CA GLU A 57 -2.51 -2.86 7.77
C GLU A 57 -3.58 -1.83 7.36
N GLN A 58 -4.21 -1.16 8.33
CA GLN A 58 -5.24 -0.14 8.08
C GLN A 58 -4.67 1.09 7.37
N ARG A 59 -3.49 1.57 7.79
CA ARG A 59 -2.79 2.69 7.17
C ARG A 59 -2.44 2.36 5.72
N THR A 60 -1.88 1.19 5.49
CA THR A 60 -1.51 0.72 4.15
C THR A 60 -2.75 0.61 3.25
N LEU A 61 -3.83 0.04 3.76
CA LEU A 61 -5.10 -0.05 3.02
C LEU A 61 -5.69 1.33 2.69
N ARG A 62 -5.59 2.30 3.61
CA ARG A 62 -6.01 3.69 3.34
C ARG A 62 -5.17 4.33 2.24
N ILE A 63 -3.84 4.20 2.31
CA ILE A 63 -2.92 4.75 1.32
C ILE A 63 -3.22 4.18 -0.07
N VAL A 64 -3.37 2.86 -0.17
CA VAL A 64 -3.68 2.18 -1.43
C VAL A 64 -5.04 2.61 -2.00
N LYS A 65 -6.07 2.76 -1.16
CA LYS A 65 -7.37 3.25 -1.60
C LYS A 65 -7.29 4.67 -2.15
N VAL A 66 -6.53 5.55 -1.50
CA VAL A 66 -6.32 6.93 -1.99
C VAL A 66 -5.59 6.90 -3.33
N ALA A 67 -4.55 6.07 -3.48
CA ALA A 67 -3.83 5.91 -4.73
C ALA A 67 -4.75 5.46 -5.89
N ILE A 68 -5.64 4.50 -5.62
CA ILE A 68 -6.64 4.05 -6.60
C ILE A 68 -7.64 5.17 -6.90
N ASP A 69 -8.10 5.93 -5.91
CA ASP A 69 -9.04 7.04 -6.12
C ASP A 69 -8.43 8.15 -7.00
N GLU A 70 -7.20 8.54 -6.70
CA GLU A 70 -6.41 9.48 -7.49
C GLU A 70 -6.20 8.98 -8.92
N ALA A 71 -5.95 7.69 -9.08
CA ALA A 71 -5.74 7.07 -10.39
C ALA A 71 -7.02 6.68 -11.14
N THR A 72 -8.16 6.59 -10.47
CA THR A 72 -9.44 6.56 -11.19
C THR A 72 -9.77 7.96 -11.71
N SER A 73 -9.21 8.99 -11.08
CA SER A 73 -9.35 10.39 -11.47
C SER A 73 -8.30 10.86 -12.48
N LYS A 74 -7.23 10.08 -12.73
CA LYS A 74 -6.07 10.42 -13.58
C LYS A 74 -5.57 9.20 -14.35
N THR A 75 -5.10 9.38 -15.59
CA THR A 75 -4.65 8.31 -16.51
C THR A 75 -3.68 7.32 -15.85
N SER A 76 -3.73 6.04 -16.26
CA SER A 76 -3.01 4.88 -15.71
C SER A 76 -1.51 5.04 -15.48
N GLU A 77 -0.83 5.93 -16.21
CA GLU A 77 0.60 6.23 -16.03
C GLU A 77 0.89 7.03 -14.75
N GLN A 78 -0.04 7.88 -14.32
CA GLN A 78 0.08 8.63 -13.06
C GLN A 78 -0.17 7.74 -11.83
N LEU A 79 -0.86 6.61 -12.00
CA LEU A 79 -1.07 5.59 -10.96
C LEU A 79 0.28 5.00 -10.52
N VAL A 80 1.13 4.64 -11.49
CA VAL A 80 2.46 4.08 -11.25
C VAL A 80 3.36 5.12 -10.58
N GLN A 81 3.36 6.37 -11.07
CA GLN A 81 4.13 7.45 -10.44
C GLN A 81 3.67 7.77 -9.02
N SER A 82 2.37 7.87 -8.77
CA SER A 82 1.84 8.11 -7.43
C SER A 82 2.16 6.94 -6.49
N LEU A 83 2.00 5.69 -6.91
CA LEU A 83 2.36 4.51 -6.10
C LEU A 83 3.85 4.41 -5.80
N SER A 84 4.72 4.76 -6.75
CA SER A 84 6.18 4.82 -6.53
C SER A 84 6.57 5.95 -5.56
N GLN A 85 5.89 7.10 -5.63
CA GLN A 85 6.13 8.24 -4.72
C GLN A 85 5.50 8.07 -3.34
N LEU A 86 4.57 7.13 -3.16
CA LEU A 86 3.91 6.89 -1.88
C LEU A 86 4.86 6.32 -0.81
N GLY A 87 5.91 5.59 -1.21
CA GLY A 87 6.97 5.19 -0.28
C GLY A 87 7.69 6.41 0.30
N GLU A 88 8.18 7.31 -0.55
CA GLU A 88 8.91 8.52 -0.13
C GLU A 88 8.04 9.52 0.64
N ARG A 89 6.75 9.63 0.28
CA ARG A 89 5.84 10.64 0.85
C ARG A 89 5.34 10.30 2.26
N PHE A 90 5.48 9.03 2.68
CA PHE A 90 5.08 8.56 4.00
C PHE A 90 6.26 8.12 4.88
N ALA A 91 7.50 8.29 4.41
CA ALA A 91 8.76 8.04 5.14
C ALA A 91 9.15 9.14 6.16
N MET A 92 8.16 9.89 6.69
CA MET A 92 8.37 10.90 7.74
C MET A 92 7.70 10.48 9.04
#